data_AF-A0A4Q4M1I8-F1
#
_entry.id   AF-A0A4Q4M1I8-F1
#
_cell.length_a   1.000
_cell.length_b   1.000
_cell.length_c   1.000
_cell.angle_alpha   90.00
_cell.angle_beta   90.00
_cell.angle_gamma   90.00
#
_symmetry.space_group_name_H-M   'P 1'
#
loop_
_entity.id
_entity.type
_entity.pdbx_description
1 polymer ?
#
loop_
_entity_poly.entity_id
_entity_poly.type
_entity_poly.pdbx_seq_one_letter_code
_entity_poly.pdbx_strand_id
1 'polypeptide(L)'
;MDHLPKEPLPEDEGKIRVMTSIDKVVEDKMNQLPPLPSPVPTPHKDFVHSNPSDPPTYRKFTVFTAGSIEMGAAVNWQPLMVTMLHHLPITVCNPRKGSWDQSIEQQAKDELFKQQVVWELGALEQADVICFFFDTVTLSPVSLLELGLWAASGKLVVCCGDRYWKSGNVHLVCERYDVPRAESFEELVPLVEETLKKKGMELDDKGDLIGENEHVPKAKPKKNTQLEAEKAQLEAEKAQLEAEKAPLEAEKAQLEAENARLQKQVDDLLAKLAAQPKM
;
A
#
# COMPACT_ATOMS: atom_id res chain seq x y z
N MET A 1 61.32 -11.34 -19.01
CA MET A 1 59.93 -11.24 -18.52
C MET A 1 60.05 -10.83 -17.06
N ASP A 2 60.23 -9.53 -16.84
CA ASP A 2 60.47 -8.97 -15.51
C ASP A 2 59.18 -8.93 -14.70
N HIS A 3 59.22 -9.48 -13.49
CA HIS A 3 58.16 -9.42 -12.52
C HIS A 3 58.25 -8.09 -11.77
N LEU A 4 57.40 -7.13 -12.13
CA LEU A 4 57.15 -5.94 -11.32
C LEU A 4 56.39 -6.35 -10.05
N PRO A 5 56.78 -5.87 -8.86
CA PRO A 5 56.02 -6.06 -7.64
C PRO A 5 54.72 -5.26 -7.71
N LYS A 6 53.59 -5.88 -7.34
CA LYS A 6 52.32 -5.17 -7.15
C LYS A 6 52.46 -4.24 -5.95
N GLU A 7 52.19 -2.95 -6.15
CA GLU A 7 52.00 -2.00 -5.05
C GLU A 7 50.87 -2.48 -4.13
N PRO A 8 51.01 -2.35 -2.80
CA PRO A 8 49.91 -2.60 -1.89
C PRO A 8 48.81 -1.57 -2.12
N LEU A 9 47.56 -2.04 -2.14
CA LEU A 9 46.39 -1.16 -2.08
C LEU A 9 46.49 -0.28 -0.83
N PRO A 10 46.10 1.01 -0.89
CA PRO A 10 46.17 1.87 0.28
C PRO A 10 45.27 1.29 1.38
N GLU A 11 45.83 1.13 2.58
CA GLU A 11 45.04 0.90 3.79
C GLU A 11 44.08 2.10 3.97
N ASP A 12 42.78 1.82 4.05
CA ASP A 12 41.74 2.80 4.33
C ASP A 12 41.99 3.36 5.75
N GLU A 13 42.77 4.43 5.83
CA GLU A 13 43.06 5.15 7.07
C GLU A 13 41.72 5.55 7.71
N GLY A 14 41.43 4.91 8.84
CA GLY A 14 40.14 4.95 9.52
C GLY A 14 39.61 6.37 9.73
N LYS A 15 38.71 6.81 8.86
CA LYS A 15 37.70 7.78 9.24
C LYS A 15 36.90 7.17 10.37
N ILE A 16 36.91 7.81 11.54
CA ILE A 16 36.02 7.47 12.66
C ILE A 16 34.59 7.49 12.10
N ARG A 17 33.99 6.31 11.92
CA ARG A 17 32.60 6.17 11.48
C ARG A 17 31.72 6.66 12.62
N VAL A 18 31.20 7.88 12.51
CA VAL A 18 30.25 8.42 13.48
C VAL A 18 28.91 7.75 13.18
N MET A 19 28.54 6.78 14.02
CA MET A 19 27.24 6.13 13.94
C MET A 19 26.21 6.92 14.75
N THR A 20 25.07 7.24 14.13
CA THR A 20 23.90 7.80 14.82
C THR A 20 22.90 6.70 15.04
N SER A 21 22.58 6.39 16.30
CA SER A 21 21.48 5.47 16.59
C SER A 21 20.15 6.15 16.24
N ILE A 22 19.39 5.54 15.34
CA ILE A 22 18.02 5.95 14.99
C ILE A 22 17.03 5.46 16.07
N ASP A 23 17.37 4.37 16.75
CA ASP A 23 16.54 3.70 17.74
C ASP A 23 16.61 4.32 19.14
N LYS A 24 17.53 5.27 19.37
CA LYS A 24 17.65 5.95 20.66
C LYS A 24 16.30 6.55 21.08
N VAL A 25 16.03 6.50 22.39
CA VAL A 25 14.88 7.19 22.97
C VAL A 25 15.11 8.69 22.88
N VAL A 26 14.15 9.39 22.30
CA VAL A 26 14.10 10.84 22.18
C VAL A 26 13.07 11.37 23.17
N GLU A 27 13.48 12.34 23.98
CA GLU A 27 12.60 13.04 24.90
C GLU A 27 11.50 13.80 24.13
N ASP A 28 10.24 13.51 24.47
CA ASP A 28 9.08 14.20 23.90
C ASP A 28 8.82 15.54 24.60
N LYS A 29 9.67 16.52 24.27
CA LYS A 29 9.63 17.87 24.86
C LYS A 29 8.30 18.61 24.62
N MET A 30 7.56 18.21 23.59
CA MET A 30 6.33 18.88 23.16
C MET A 30 5.07 18.14 23.60
N ASN A 31 5.21 17.03 24.35
CA ASN A 31 4.15 16.15 24.83
C ASN A 31 3.18 15.78 23.68
N GLN A 32 3.74 15.24 22.60
CA GLN A 32 3.03 14.87 21.38
C GLN A 32 2.49 13.44 21.41
N LEU A 33 3.03 12.61 22.29
CA LEU A 33 2.66 11.21 22.42
C LEU A 33 1.92 10.95 23.74
N PRO A 34 0.82 10.17 23.72
CA PRO A 34 0.19 9.71 24.93
C PRO A 34 1.10 8.75 25.72
N PRO A 35 0.81 8.54 27.02
CA PRO A 35 1.41 7.43 27.74
C PRO A 35 1.05 6.09 27.09
N LEU A 36 1.90 5.09 27.28
CA LEU A 36 1.59 3.72 26.88
C LEU A 36 0.30 3.24 27.55
N PRO A 37 -0.53 2.44 26.84
CA PRO A 37 -1.72 1.84 27.42
C PRO A 37 -1.35 0.97 28.64
N SER A 38 -2.20 1.02 29.67
CA SER A 38 -2.02 0.24 30.90
C SER A 38 -3.32 -0.51 31.24
N PRO A 39 -3.34 -1.86 31.17
CA PRO A 39 -2.24 -2.72 30.74
C PRO A 39 -1.95 -2.59 29.23
N VAL A 40 -0.72 -2.93 28.83
CA VAL A 40 -0.36 -3.05 27.41
C VAL A 40 -1.20 -4.18 26.80
N PRO A 41 -1.82 -4.00 25.62
CA PRO A 41 -2.60 -5.06 24.99
C PRO A 41 -1.75 -6.30 24.71
N THR A 42 -2.40 -7.46 24.60
CA THR A 42 -1.70 -8.67 24.19
C THR A 42 -1.55 -8.65 22.66
N PRO A 43 -0.34 -8.87 22.10
CA PRO A 43 -0.18 -8.96 20.66
C PRO A 43 -1.04 -10.10 20.08
N HIS A 44 -1.69 -9.84 18.96
CA HIS A 44 -2.41 -10.86 18.19
C HIS A 44 -1.41 -11.89 17.65
N LYS A 45 -1.81 -13.17 17.59
CA LYS A 45 -0.95 -14.28 17.11
C LYS A 45 -0.44 -14.07 15.67
N ASP A 46 -1.22 -13.38 14.86
CA ASP A 46 -0.92 -13.09 13.45
C ASP A 46 -0.28 -11.73 13.22
N PHE A 47 -0.09 -10.92 14.28
CA PHE A 47 0.56 -9.63 14.17
C PHE A 47 2.01 -9.78 13.71
N VAL A 48 2.44 -8.92 12.80
CA VAL A 48 3.81 -8.87 12.28
C VAL A 48 4.36 -7.47 12.38
N HIS A 49 5.47 -7.31 13.09
CA HIS A 49 6.26 -6.07 13.07
C HIS A 49 7.42 -6.25 12.07
N SER A 50 7.35 -5.57 10.93
CA SER A 50 8.39 -5.62 9.88
C SER A 50 9.24 -4.36 9.90
N ASN A 51 10.57 -4.50 9.93
CA ASN A 51 11.52 -3.40 9.84
C ASN A 51 12.69 -3.75 8.90
N PRO A 52 13.35 -2.76 8.25
CA PRO A 52 14.54 -3.00 7.42
C PRO A 52 15.71 -3.56 8.24
N SER A 53 16.73 -4.21 7.68
CA SER A 53 16.99 -4.44 6.26
C SER A 53 16.32 -5.71 5.70
N ASP A 54 15.67 -6.50 6.55
CA ASP A 54 14.97 -7.71 6.11
C ASP A 54 13.78 -7.36 5.21
N PRO A 55 13.52 -8.13 4.14
CA PRO A 55 12.32 -7.93 3.32
C PRO A 55 11.06 -7.94 4.18
N PRO A 56 10.09 -7.03 3.95
CA PRO A 56 8.87 -7.00 4.76
C PRO A 56 8.07 -8.29 4.59
N THR A 57 7.49 -8.75 5.70
CA THR A 57 6.50 -9.84 5.69
C THR A 57 5.10 -9.25 5.77
N TYR A 58 4.26 -9.53 4.77
CA TYR A 58 2.93 -8.93 4.64
C TYR A 58 1.82 -9.89 5.07
N ARG A 59 0.83 -9.33 5.77
CA ARG A 59 -0.51 -9.91 6.00
C ARG A 59 -1.50 -9.30 5.00
N LYS A 60 -2.74 -9.80 4.99
CA LYS A 60 -3.80 -9.26 4.12
C LYS A 60 -3.99 -7.76 4.30
N PHE A 61 -3.86 -7.28 5.53
CA PHE A 61 -3.85 -5.86 5.86
C PHE A 61 -2.49 -5.44 6.38
N THR A 62 -1.93 -4.39 5.78
CA THR A 62 -0.63 -3.82 6.15
C THR A 62 -0.74 -2.31 6.39
N VAL A 63 -0.19 -1.85 7.52
CA VAL A 63 0.00 -0.44 7.86
C VAL A 63 1.47 -0.07 7.69
N PHE A 64 1.77 1.04 7.01
CA PHE A 64 3.10 1.63 6.96
C PHE A 64 3.17 2.90 7.83
N THR A 65 4.17 2.99 8.71
CA THR A 65 4.36 4.14 9.61
C THR A 65 5.31 5.18 8.99
N ALA A 66 4.80 6.00 8.07
CA ALA A 66 5.51 7.09 7.41
C ALA A 66 5.58 8.35 8.29
N GLY A 67 6.48 9.28 8.01
CA GLY A 67 6.61 10.52 8.78
C GLY A 67 7.93 10.65 9.52
N SER A 68 7.95 11.50 10.54
CA SER A 68 9.17 11.96 11.19
C SER A 68 10.02 10.81 11.76
N ILE A 69 11.24 10.69 11.25
CA ILE A 69 12.36 9.92 11.86
C ILE A 69 13.54 10.87 12.05
N GLU A 70 13.89 11.59 10.97
CA GLU A 70 14.92 12.63 10.93
C GLU A 70 16.26 12.18 11.56
N MET A 71 16.77 11.05 11.07
CA MET A 71 18.00 10.43 11.58
C MET A 71 17.97 10.17 13.11
N GLY A 72 16.79 9.87 13.65
CA GLY A 72 16.58 9.62 15.08
C GLY A 72 16.39 10.88 15.93
N ALA A 73 16.07 12.03 15.32
CA ALA A 73 15.73 13.26 16.04
C ALA A 73 14.24 13.34 16.42
N ALA A 74 13.36 12.63 15.70
CA ALA A 74 11.94 12.61 16.00
C ALA A 74 11.63 11.77 17.25
N VAL A 75 10.59 12.16 18.00
CA VAL A 75 10.04 11.35 19.09
C VAL A 75 9.72 9.93 18.61
N ASN A 76 9.88 8.93 19.48
CA ASN A 76 9.72 7.50 19.11
C ASN A 76 8.24 7.10 18.97
N TRP A 77 7.54 7.72 18.02
CA TRP A 77 6.12 7.49 17.78
C TRP A 77 5.84 6.17 17.04
N GLN A 78 6.77 5.68 16.21
CA GLN A 78 6.58 4.41 15.48
C GLN A 78 6.48 3.20 16.42
N PRO A 79 7.38 3.02 17.43
CA PRO A 79 7.21 1.96 18.44
C PRO A 79 5.89 2.06 19.22
N LEU A 80 5.42 3.28 19.51
CA LEU A 80 4.12 3.48 20.14
C LEU A 80 2.99 3.03 19.21
N MET A 81 2.99 3.43 17.94
CA MET A 81 1.99 3.01 16.96
C MET A 81 1.96 1.49 16.77
N VAL A 82 3.13 0.84 16.70
CA VAL A 82 3.25 -0.62 16.69
C VAL A 82 2.57 -1.23 17.91
N THR A 83 2.82 -0.68 19.10
CA THR A 83 2.19 -1.15 20.35
C THR A 83 0.69 -0.87 20.38
N MET A 84 0.22 0.22 19.79
CA MET A 84 -1.22 0.51 19.76
C MET A 84 -1.97 -0.43 18.81
N LEU A 85 -1.32 -0.88 17.72
CA LEU A 85 -1.95 -1.72 16.69
C LEU A 85 -1.67 -3.22 16.84
N HIS A 86 -0.78 -3.65 17.74
CA HIS A 86 -0.36 -5.05 17.81
C HIS A 86 -1.45 -6.04 18.22
N HIS A 87 -2.58 -5.55 18.72
CA HIS A 87 -3.75 -6.36 19.04
C HIS A 87 -4.54 -6.79 17.79
N LEU A 88 -4.15 -6.32 16.59
CA LEU A 88 -4.79 -6.63 15.32
C LEU A 88 -4.00 -7.69 14.52
N PRO A 89 -4.67 -8.50 13.68
CA PRO A 89 -4.05 -9.53 12.84
C PRO A 89 -3.37 -8.96 11.57
N ILE A 90 -2.53 -7.94 11.72
CA ILE A 90 -1.97 -7.16 10.60
C ILE A 90 -0.45 -7.17 10.55
N THR A 91 0.12 -6.70 9.45
CA THR A 91 1.52 -6.25 9.40
C THR A 91 1.61 -4.76 9.70
N VAL A 92 2.58 -4.36 10.53
CA VAL A 92 3.05 -2.97 10.64
C VAL A 92 4.48 -2.89 10.09
N CYS A 93 4.63 -2.19 8.96
CA CYS A 93 5.91 -1.84 8.38
C CYS A 93 6.43 -0.55 9.02
N ASN A 94 7.50 -0.67 9.79
CA ASN A 94 8.12 0.44 10.51
C ASN A 94 9.52 0.72 9.93
N PRO A 95 9.72 1.83 9.19
CA PRO A 95 11.00 2.16 8.58
C PRO A 95 12.06 2.63 9.58
N ARG A 96 11.67 2.98 10.82
CA ARG A 96 12.60 3.37 11.87
C ARG A 96 13.32 2.14 12.41
N LYS A 97 14.58 1.93 11.98
CA LYS A 97 15.46 0.91 12.56
C LYS A 97 16.94 1.27 12.42
N GLY A 98 17.71 0.93 13.44
CA GLY A 98 19.14 0.69 13.37
C GLY A 98 20.03 1.89 13.72
N SER A 99 21.24 1.83 13.19
CA SER A 99 22.26 2.86 13.34
C SER A 99 22.66 3.36 11.95
N TRP A 100 22.56 4.67 11.76
CA TRP A 100 22.96 5.34 10.52
C TRP A 100 24.43 5.73 10.58
N ASP A 101 25.21 5.24 9.63
CA ASP A 101 26.58 5.70 9.44
C ASP A 101 26.54 7.08 8.76
N GLN A 102 26.99 8.12 9.47
CA GLN A 102 27.00 9.50 8.96
C GLN A 102 27.92 9.68 7.73
N SER A 103 28.78 8.71 7.44
CA SER A 103 29.60 8.72 6.24
C SER A 103 28.84 8.27 4.97
N ILE A 104 27.64 7.69 5.12
CA ILE A 104 26.77 7.32 3.98
C ILE A 104 26.33 8.60 3.25
N GLU A 105 26.78 8.73 2.00
CA GLU A 105 26.28 9.77 1.11
C GLU A 105 24.81 9.46 0.78
N GLN A 106 23.89 10.40 1.03
CA GLN A 106 22.48 10.30 0.61
C GLN A 106 22.36 10.50 -0.90
N GLN A 107 22.98 9.61 -1.66
CA GLN A 107 23.09 9.61 -3.10
C GLN A 107 22.63 8.26 -3.63
N ALA A 108 21.89 8.25 -4.74
CA ALA A 108 21.29 7.02 -5.28
C ALA A 108 22.30 5.92 -5.66
N LYS A 109 23.59 6.27 -5.80
CA LYS A 109 24.70 5.34 -6.08
C LYS A 109 25.20 4.60 -4.83
N ASP A 110 24.86 5.05 -3.63
CA ASP A 110 25.24 4.38 -2.38
C ASP A 110 24.26 3.22 -2.13
N GLU A 111 24.80 2.00 -2.04
CA GLU A 111 23.98 0.79 -1.96
C GLU A 111 23.24 0.65 -0.61
N LEU A 112 23.80 1.16 0.50
CA LEU A 112 23.14 1.10 1.81
C LEU A 112 21.98 2.10 1.88
N PHE A 113 22.20 3.32 1.38
CA PHE A 113 21.13 4.31 1.23
C PHE A 113 20.03 3.80 0.31
N LYS A 114 20.40 3.24 -0.84
CA LYS A 114 19.45 2.68 -1.81
C LYS A 114 18.65 1.52 -1.24
N GLN A 115 19.26 0.62 -0.45
CA GLN A 115 18.54 -0.49 0.19
C GLN A 115 17.41 0.02 1.10
N GLN A 116 17.70 1.02 1.95
CA GLN A 116 16.68 1.63 2.81
C GLN A 116 15.55 2.25 1.99
N VAL A 117 15.89 3.10 1.00
CA VAL A 117 14.88 3.80 0.19
C VAL A 117 14.04 2.83 -0.64
N VAL A 118 14.64 1.78 -1.20
CA VAL A 118 13.92 0.75 -1.96
C VAL A 118 12.99 -0.07 -1.05
N TRP A 119 13.42 -0.35 0.18
CA TRP A 119 12.56 -1.01 1.18
C TRP A 119 11.34 -0.15 1.50
N GLU A 120 11.54 1.14 1.77
CA GLU A 120 10.47 2.09 2.08
C GLU A 120 9.48 2.23 0.91
N LEU A 121 9.98 2.44 -0.31
CA LEU A 121 9.14 2.54 -1.51
C LEU A 121 8.34 1.26 -1.75
N GLY A 122 8.97 0.09 -1.62
CA GLY A 122 8.29 -1.19 -1.77
C GLY A 122 7.19 -1.41 -0.72
N ALA A 123 7.45 -1.06 0.53
CA ALA A 123 6.49 -1.21 1.61
C ALA A 123 5.32 -0.20 1.50
N LEU A 124 5.58 1.05 1.07
CA LEU A 124 4.54 2.03 0.73
C LEU A 124 3.62 1.54 -0.39
N GLU A 125 4.18 0.91 -1.43
CA GLU A 125 3.42 0.30 -2.52
C GLU A 125 2.47 -0.80 -2.01
N GLN A 126 2.97 -1.66 -1.11
CA GLN A 126 2.22 -2.81 -0.59
C GLN A 126 1.25 -2.48 0.55
N ALA A 127 1.38 -1.33 1.22
CA ALA A 127 0.51 -0.95 2.32
C ALA A 127 -0.96 -0.75 1.90
N ASP A 128 -1.87 -1.10 2.79
CA ASP A 128 -3.31 -0.81 2.72
C ASP A 128 -3.63 0.55 3.32
N VAL A 129 -2.93 0.89 4.40
CA VAL A 129 -2.97 2.18 5.09
C VAL A 129 -1.55 2.71 5.29
N ILE A 130 -1.34 3.99 5.00
CA ILE A 130 -0.09 4.68 5.26
C ILE A 130 -0.40 5.77 6.28
N CYS A 131 0.08 5.61 7.50
CA CYS A 131 -0.10 6.61 8.55
C CYS A 131 1.11 7.54 8.57
N PHE A 132 0.86 8.85 8.48
CA PHE A 132 1.86 9.89 8.62
C PHE A 132 1.78 10.50 10.02
N PHE A 133 2.92 10.69 10.67
CA PHE A 133 3.04 11.54 11.85
C PHE A 133 4.12 12.59 11.63
N PHE A 134 3.74 13.87 11.76
CA PHE A 134 4.66 15.00 11.65
C PHE A 134 5.01 15.55 13.03
N ASP A 135 6.20 15.21 13.51
CA ASP A 135 6.76 15.74 14.75
C ASP A 135 7.04 17.25 14.60
N THR A 136 6.48 18.02 15.53
CA THR A 136 6.54 19.49 15.57
C THR A 136 7.95 20.07 15.67
N VAL A 137 8.94 19.29 16.12
CA VAL A 137 10.35 19.74 16.21
C VAL A 137 11.22 19.26 15.05
N THR A 138 10.61 18.70 14.00
CA THR A 138 11.31 18.13 12.82
C THR A 138 10.91 18.81 11.51
N LEU A 139 11.71 18.65 10.47
CA LEU A 139 11.43 19.18 9.13
C LEU A 139 10.76 18.17 8.19
N SER A 140 11.06 16.88 8.32
CA SER A 140 10.45 15.77 7.57
C SER A 140 10.29 15.96 6.04
N PRO A 141 11.35 16.37 5.31
CA PRO A 141 11.25 16.66 3.87
C PRO A 141 10.90 15.42 3.03
N VAL A 142 11.45 14.26 3.36
CA VAL A 142 11.15 13.00 2.65
C VAL A 142 9.70 12.59 2.88
N SER A 143 9.18 12.76 4.10
CA SER A 143 7.78 12.46 4.39
C SER A 143 6.81 13.41 3.67
N LEU A 144 7.18 14.67 3.44
CA LEU A 144 6.41 15.58 2.59
C LEU A 144 6.40 15.11 1.12
N LEU A 145 7.51 14.57 0.62
CA LEU A 145 7.58 13.96 -0.72
C LEU A 145 6.67 12.72 -0.80
N GLU A 146 6.73 11.83 0.19
CA GLU A 146 5.89 10.63 0.27
C GLU A 146 4.41 10.97 0.39
N LEU A 147 4.04 11.97 1.20
CA LEU A 147 2.68 12.48 1.31
C LEU A 147 2.17 12.90 -0.07
N GLY A 148 2.94 13.70 -0.81
CA GLY A 148 2.60 14.12 -2.17
C GLY A 148 2.49 12.95 -3.14
N LEU A 149 3.38 11.96 -3.04
CA LEU A 149 3.39 10.77 -3.88
C LEU A 149 2.11 9.93 -3.71
N TRP A 150 1.58 9.85 -2.49
CA TRP A 150 0.45 8.98 -2.14
C TRP A 150 -0.87 9.70 -1.87
N ALA A 151 -0.94 11.03 -1.97
CA ALA A 151 -2.13 11.81 -1.60
C ALA A 151 -3.42 11.33 -2.28
N ALA A 152 -3.36 11.00 -3.57
CA ALA A 152 -4.51 10.55 -4.35
C ALA A 152 -4.82 9.04 -4.23
N SER A 153 -4.09 8.30 -3.39
CA SER A 153 -4.21 6.83 -3.32
C SER A 153 -5.40 6.33 -2.51
N GLY A 154 -6.00 7.19 -1.67
CA GLY A 154 -7.02 6.80 -0.70
C GLY A 154 -6.51 5.84 0.38
N LYS A 155 -5.18 5.75 0.59
CA LYS A 155 -4.55 4.93 1.64
C LYS A 155 -4.12 5.75 2.86
N LEU A 156 -4.14 7.07 2.75
CA LEU A 156 -3.46 7.94 3.72
C LEU A 156 -4.31 8.22 4.94
N VAL A 157 -3.64 8.31 6.09
CA VAL A 157 -4.13 8.95 7.31
C VAL A 157 -3.00 9.82 7.85
N VAL A 158 -3.27 11.08 8.22
CA VAL A 158 -2.22 12.04 8.58
C VAL A 158 -2.44 12.63 9.97
N CYS A 159 -1.45 12.55 10.85
CA CYS A 159 -1.38 13.34 12.08
C CYS A 159 -0.47 14.54 11.86
N CYS A 160 -1.07 15.73 11.86
CA CYS A 160 -0.35 16.98 11.67
C CYS A 160 -1.11 18.13 12.34
N GLY A 161 -0.72 18.45 13.57
CA GLY A 161 -1.24 19.61 14.29
C GLY A 161 -0.63 20.93 13.82
N ASP A 162 -1.25 22.05 14.22
CA ASP A 162 -0.89 23.41 13.80
C ASP A 162 0.58 23.79 14.02
N ARG A 163 1.20 23.20 15.05
CA ARG A 163 2.59 23.51 15.47
C ARG A 163 3.66 23.03 14.49
N TYR A 164 3.34 22.12 13.57
CA TYR A 164 4.30 21.68 12.57
C TYR A 164 4.60 22.81 11.57
N TRP A 165 5.88 23.02 11.22
CA TRP A 165 6.33 24.19 10.44
C TRP A 165 5.72 24.30 9.03
N LYS A 166 5.20 23.19 8.48
CA LYS A 166 4.46 23.13 7.20
C LYS A 166 3.02 22.67 7.36
N SER A 167 2.43 22.81 8.55
CA SER A 167 1.05 22.39 8.86
C SER A 167 0.05 22.87 7.81
N GLY A 168 0.02 24.18 7.50
CA GLY A 168 -0.88 24.72 6.48
C GLY A 168 -0.74 24.10 5.08
N ASN A 169 0.46 23.66 4.67
CA ASN A 169 0.63 22.96 3.38
C ASN A 169 0.08 21.54 3.46
N VAL A 170 0.38 20.83 4.55
CA VAL A 170 -0.13 19.48 4.81
C VAL A 170 -1.67 19.50 4.88
N HIS A 171 -2.25 20.47 5.58
CA HIS A 171 -3.69 20.63 5.74
C HIS A 171 -4.40 20.84 4.40
N LEU A 172 -3.90 21.77 3.58
CA LEU A 172 -4.47 22.04 2.25
C LEU A 172 -4.34 20.84 1.30
N VAL A 173 -3.26 20.06 1.38
CA VAL A 173 -3.13 18.80 0.63
C VAL A 173 -4.16 17.78 1.14
N CYS A 174 -4.31 17.64 2.46
CA CYS A 174 -5.28 16.70 3.02
C CYS A 174 -6.72 17.07 2.62
N GLU A 175 -7.08 18.34 2.71
CA GLU A 175 -8.39 18.85 2.27
C GLU A 175 -8.61 18.60 0.77
N ARG A 176 -7.61 18.92 -0.07
CA ARG A 176 -7.73 18.79 -1.53
C ARG A 176 -7.93 17.34 -1.99
N TYR A 177 -7.36 16.38 -1.29
CA TYR A 177 -7.38 14.95 -1.65
C TYR A 177 -8.26 14.10 -0.73
N ASP A 178 -9.11 14.73 0.08
CA ASP A 178 -10.00 14.07 1.05
C ASP A 178 -9.25 13.08 1.98
N VAL A 179 -8.03 13.43 2.39
CA VAL A 179 -7.22 12.62 3.30
C VAL A 179 -7.66 12.87 4.75
N PRO A 180 -8.06 11.82 5.49
CA PRO A 180 -8.37 11.94 6.91
C PRO A 180 -7.16 12.46 7.70
N ARG A 181 -7.41 13.50 8.51
CA ARG A 181 -6.38 14.17 9.32
C ARG A 181 -6.75 14.20 10.79
N ALA A 182 -5.78 13.88 11.63
CA ALA A 182 -5.79 14.00 13.08
C ALA A 182 -4.94 15.20 13.53
N GLU A 183 -5.35 15.86 14.62
CA GLU A 183 -4.57 16.94 15.25
C GLU A 183 -3.51 16.38 16.23
N SER A 184 -3.74 15.17 16.73
CA SER A 184 -2.93 14.52 17.77
C SER A 184 -2.67 13.05 17.48
N PHE A 185 -1.69 12.45 18.17
CA PHE A 185 -1.39 11.03 18.05
C PHE A 185 -2.55 10.16 18.56
N GLU A 186 -3.22 10.60 19.62
CA GLU A 186 -4.38 9.94 20.22
C GLU A 186 -5.52 9.77 19.22
N GLU A 187 -5.73 10.75 18.34
CA GLU A 187 -6.71 10.71 17.26
C GLU A 187 -6.23 9.88 16.05
N LEU A 188 -4.91 9.77 15.85
CA LEU A 188 -4.34 9.03 14.71
C LEU A 188 -4.66 7.53 14.78
N VAL A 189 -4.52 6.91 15.95
CA VAL A 189 -4.73 5.47 16.15
C VAL A 189 -6.14 5.01 15.71
N PRO A 190 -7.24 5.57 16.26
CA PRO A 190 -8.58 5.16 15.85
C PRO A 190 -8.85 5.45 14.36
N LEU A 191 -8.24 6.49 13.80
CA LEU A 191 -8.41 6.84 12.38
C LEU A 191 -7.72 5.83 11.45
N VAL A 192 -6.57 5.27 11.86
CA VAL A 192 -5.93 4.13 11.18
C VAL A 192 -6.85 2.91 11.22
N GLU A 193 -7.38 2.56 12.38
CA GLU A 193 -8.30 1.42 12.53
C GLU A 193 -9.59 1.59 11.73
N GLU A 194 -10.18 2.78 11.72
CA GLU A 194 -11.36 3.09 10.90
C GLU A 194 -11.04 2.94 9.41
N THR A 195 -9.85 3.39 8.98
CA THR A 195 -9.42 3.25 7.60
C THR A 195 -9.22 1.79 7.22
N LEU A 196 -8.65 0.96 8.10
CA LEU A 196 -8.56 -0.49 7.89
C LEU A 196 -9.95 -1.13 7.73
N LYS A 197 -10.92 -0.74 8.56
CA LYS A 197 -12.32 -1.21 8.42
C LYS A 197 -12.93 -0.79 7.09
N LYS A 198 -12.72 0.46 6.66
CA LYS A 198 -13.14 0.95 5.32
C LYS A 198 -12.48 0.19 4.17
N LYS A 199 -11.30 -0.39 4.37
CA LYS A 199 -10.62 -1.28 3.42
C LYS A 199 -11.14 -2.72 3.47
N GLY A 200 -12.16 -3.01 4.28
CA GLY A 200 -12.79 -4.33 4.39
C GLY A 200 -12.18 -5.22 5.46
N MET A 201 -11.45 -4.66 6.44
CA MET A 201 -11.01 -5.43 7.60
C MET A 201 -12.19 -5.68 8.53
N GLU A 202 -12.60 -6.93 8.64
CA GLU A 202 -13.63 -7.40 9.56
C GLU A 202 -13.04 -8.43 10.50
N LEU A 203 -13.30 -8.29 11.80
CA LEU A 203 -12.80 -9.18 12.84
C LEU A 203 -13.96 -9.94 13.48
N ASP A 204 -13.72 -11.17 13.89
CA ASP A 204 -14.66 -11.96 14.69
C ASP A 204 -14.63 -11.56 16.18
N ASP A 205 -15.46 -12.22 17.00
CA ASP A 205 -15.54 -11.96 18.45
C ASP A 205 -14.23 -12.26 19.21
N LYS A 206 -13.25 -12.91 18.58
CA LYS A 206 -11.94 -13.22 19.14
C LYS A 206 -10.84 -12.28 18.65
N GLY A 207 -11.17 -11.35 17.75
CA GLY A 207 -10.21 -10.44 17.12
C GLY A 207 -9.47 -11.05 15.93
N ASP A 208 -9.85 -12.25 15.48
CA ASP A 208 -9.29 -12.90 14.29
C ASP A 208 -9.92 -12.31 13.03
N LEU A 209 -9.17 -12.27 11.93
CA LEU A 209 -9.69 -11.78 10.65
C LEU A 209 -10.76 -12.72 10.09
N ILE A 210 -11.90 -12.17 9.64
CA ILE A 210 -12.91 -12.94 8.93
C ILE A 210 -12.40 -13.27 7.52
N GLY A 211 -12.05 -14.54 7.31
CA GLY A 211 -11.52 -15.07 6.05
C GLY A 211 -9.99 -15.25 6.07
N GLU A 212 -9.40 -15.49 4.89
CA GLU A 212 -7.95 -15.70 4.77
C GLU A 212 -7.16 -14.43 5.09
N ASN A 213 -6.06 -14.57 5.85
CA ASN A 213 -5.13 -13.49 6.19
C ASN A 213 -3.85 -13.55 5.33
N GLU A 214 -4.03 -13.74 4.03
CA GLU A 214 -2.94 -13.82 3.07
C GLU A 214 -2.77 -12.51 2.30
N HIS A 215 -1.51 -12.12 2.09
CA HIS A 215 -1.17 -10.93 1.32
C HIS A 215 -1.40 -11.15 -0.17
N VAL A 216 -2.09 -10.21 -0.81
CA VAL A 216 -2.19 -10.13 -2.27
C VAL A 216 -1.26 -9.01 -2.75
N PRO A 217 -0.19 -9.32 -3.52
CA PRO A 217 0.74 -8.30 -4.01
C PRO A 217 0.04 -7.19 -4.79
N LYS A 218 0.27 -5.95 -4.36
CA LYS A 218 -0.27 -4.75 -5.00
C LYS A 218 0.65 -4.36 -6.16
N ALA A 219 0.08 -4.16 -7.35
CA ALA A 219 0.84 -3.73 -8.52
C ALA A 219 1.43 -2.34 -8.31
N LYS A 220 2.63 -2.10 -8.86
CA LYS A 220 3.27 -0.78 -8.82
C LYS A 220 2.44 0.25 -9.60
N PRO A 221 2.43 1.53 -9.18
CA PRO A 221 1.82 2.60 -9.95
C PRO A 221 2.37 2.62 -11.38
N LYS A 222 1.47 2.58 -12.36
CA LYS A 222 1.82 2.64 -13.79
C LYS A 222 1.98 4.09 -14.23
N LYS A 223 2.86 4.33 -15.21
CA LYS A 223 2.98 5.65 -15.84
C LYS A 223 1.74 5.95 -16.70
N ASN A 224 1.40 7.22 -16.89
CA ASN A 224 0.27 7.62 -17.76
C ASN A 224 0.37 7.01 -19.16
N THR A 225 1.56 6.99 -19.77
CA THR A 225 1.76 6.39 -21.09
C THR A 225 1.46 4.88 -21.13
N GLN A 226 1.71 4.17 -20.03
CA GLN A 226 1.36 2.75 -19.92
C GLN A 226 -0.16 2.58 -19.77
N LEU A 227 -0.80 3.43 -18.97
CA LEU A 227 -2.26 3.43 -18.80
C LEU A 227 -2.99 3.78 -20.11
N GLU A 228 -2.47 4.75 -20.88
CA GLU A 228 -3.01 5.12 -22.20
C GLU A 228 -2.88 3.98 -23.20
N ALA A 229 -1.74 3.28 -23.21
CA ALA A 229 -1.54 2.11 -24.07
C ALA A 229 -2.49 0.95 -23.70
N GLU A 230 -2.65 0.66 -22.40
CA GLU A 230 -3.57 -0.37 -21.92
C GLU A 230 -5.03 -0.02 -22.23
N LYS A 231 -5.41 1.25 -22.07
CA LYS A 231 -6.73 1.73 -22.46
C LYS A 231 -6.97 1.56 -23.95
N ALA A 232 -6.02 1.95 -24.81
CA ALA A 232 -6.15 1.79 -26.26
C ALA A 232 -6.25 0.32 -26.66
N GLN A 233 -5.49 -0.57 -25.99
CA GLN A 233 -5.57 -2.01 -26.20
C GLN A 233 -6.94 -2.57 -25.82
N LEU A 234 -7.48 -2.19 -24.65
CA LEU A 234 -8.81 -2.60 -24.21
C LEU A 234 -9.92 -2.09 -25.13
N GLU A 235 -9.78 -0.87 -25.66
CA GLU A 235 -10.72 -0.31 -26.65
C GLU A 235 -10.70 -1.10 -27.97
N ALA A 236 -9.51 -1.53 -28.43
CA ALA A 236 -9.38 -2.37 -29.61
C ALA A 236 -9.97 -3.78 -29.39
N GLU A 237 -9.70 -4.40 -28.24
CA GLU A 237 -10.27 -5.70 -27.88
C GLU A 237 -11.80 -5.64 -27.78
N LYS A 238 -12.33 -4.58 -27.16
CA LYS A 238 -13.77 -4.33 -27.10
C LYS A 238 -14.37 -4.20 -28.51
N ALA A 239 -13.74 -3.44 -29.40
CA ALA A 239 -14.21 -3.27 -30.77
C ALA A 239 -14.20 -4.60 -31.56
N GLN A 240 -13.18 -5.44 -31.33
CA GLN A 240 -13.12 -6.78 -31.92
C GLN A 240 -14.25 -7.66 -31.41
N LEU A 241 -14.48 -7.70 -30.10
CA LEU A 241 -15.57 -8.46 -29.50
C LEU A 241 -16.95 -8.00 -29.99
N GLU A 242 -17.16 -6.69 -30.17
CA GLU A 242 -18.40 -6.15 -30.75
C GLU A 242 -18.57 -6.57 -32.23
N ALA A 243 -17.48 -6.58 -33.01
CA ALA A 243 -17.50 -7.02 -34.40
C ALA A 243 -17.75 -8.54 -34.54
N GLU A 244 -17.26 -9.36 -33.61
CA GLU A 244 -17.52 -10.80 -33.56
C GLU A 244 -18.94 -11.13 -33.07
N LYS A 245 -19.49 -10.31 -32.16
CA LYS A 245 -20.85 -10.48 -31.64
C LYS A 245 -21.92 -10.23 -32.69
N ALA A 246 -21.75 -9.24 -33.56
CA ALA A 246 -22.73 -8.86 -34.58
C ALA A 246 -23.14 -10.01 -35.53
N PRO A 247 -22.22 -10.77 -36.18
CA PRO A 247 -22.59 -11.89 -37.03
C PRO A 247 -23.22 -13.05 -36.24
N LEU A 248 -22.78 -13.30 -35.00
CA LEU A 248 -23.37 -14.34 -34.15
C LEU A 248 -24.83 -14.01 -33.77
N GLU A 249 -25.15 -12.73 -33.53
CA GLU A 249 -26.52 -12.29 -33.31
C GLU A 249 -27.38 -12.44 -34.57
N ALA A 250 -26.81 -12.18 -35.75
CA ALA A 250 -27.49 -12.39 -37.02
C ALA A 250 -27.76 -13.88 -37.30
N GLU A 251 -26.77 -14.75 -37.07
CA GLU A 251 -26.90 -16.21 -37.20
C GLU A 251 -27.95 -16.76 -36.24
N LYS A 252 -27.95 -16.30 -34.98
CA LYS A 252 -28.97 -16.67 -34.01
C LYS A 252 -30.38 -16.29 -34.49
N ALA A 253 -30.57 -15.09 -35.02
CA ALA A 253 -31.87 -14.65 -35.54
C ALA A 253 -32.32 -15.49 -36.75
N GLN A 254 -31.39 -15.91 -37.61
CA GLN A 254 -31.68 -16.80 -38.74
C GLN A 254 -32.12 -18.19 -38.25
N LEU A 255 -31.41 -18.77 -37.28
CA LEU A 255 -31.75 -20.07 -36.69
C LEU A 255 -33.11 -20.03 -35.97
N GLU A 256 -33.43 -18.93 -35.27
CA GLU A 256 -34.75 -18.74 -34.66
C GLU A 256 -35.87 -18.68 -35.71
N ALA A 257 -35.65 -17.98 -36.83
CA ALA A 257 -36.61 -17.94 -37.93
C ALA A 257 -36.79 -19.29 -38.63
N GLU A 258 -35.70 -20.05 -38.83
CA GLU A 258 -35.75 -21.39 -39.39
C GLU A 258 -36.49 -22.37 -38.47
N ASN A 259 -36.21 -22.35 -37.17
CA ASN A 259 -36.93 -23.15 -36.18
C ASN A 259 -38.43 -22.86 -36.20
N ALA A 260 -38.82 -21.57 -36.26
CA ALA A 260 -40.24 -21.21 -36.36
C ALA A 260 -40.90 -21.74 -37.64
N ARG A 261 -40.18 -21.75 -38.77
CA ARG A 261 -40.66 -22.32 -40.03
C ARG A 261 -40.82 -23.83 -39.98
N LEU A 262 -39.83 -24.53 -39.42
CA LEU A 262 -39.87 -25.98 -39.24
C LEU A 262 -41.02 -26.39 -38.32
N GLN A 263 -41.21 -25.66 -37.21
CA GLN A 263 -42.32 -25.90 -36.30
C GLN A 263 -43.68 -25.80 -37.02
N LYS A 264 -43.87 -24.77 -37.85
CA LYS A 264 -45.08 -24.63 -38.66
C LYS A 264 -45.29 -25.80 -39.63
N GLN A 265 -44.22 -26.28 -40.27
CA GLN A 265 -44.31 -27.44 -41.17
C GLN A 265 -44.71 -28.72 -40.43
N VAL A 266 -44.18 -28.92 -39.21
CA VAL A 266 -44.57 -30.03 -38.34
C VAL A 266 -46.06 -29.94 -37.99
N ASP A 267 -46.54 -28.77 -37.59
CA ASP A 267 -47.95 -28.55 -37.25
C ASP A 267 -48.88 -28.81 -38.46
N ASP A 268 -48.52 -28.33 -39.66
CA ASP A 268 -49.26 -28.57 -40.90
C ASP A 268 -49.30 -30.07 -41.27
N LEU A 269 -48.20 -30.81 -41.08
CA LEU A 269 -48.13 -32.25 -41.33
C LEU A 269 -48.99 -33.04 -40.33
N LEU A 270 -48.95 -32.67 -39.04
CA LEU A 270 -49.80 -33.27 -38.02
C LEU A 270 -51.28 -33.05 -38.32
N ALA A 271 -51.67 -31.85 -38.76
CA ALA A 271 -53.03 -31.55 -39.18
C ALA A 271 -53.47 -32.39 -40.39
N LYS A 272 -52.61 -32.57 -41.40
CA LYS A 272 -52.88 -33.44 -42.56
C LYS A 272 -53.03 -34.90 -42.17
N LEU A 273 -52.18 -35.39 -41.26
CA LEU A 273 -52.27 -36.77 -40.75
C LEU A 273 -53.59 -37.01 -40.01
N ALA A 274 -54.03 -36.05 -39.19
CA ALA A 274 -55.31 -36.11 -38.49
C ALA A 274 -56.53 -36.08 -39.43
N ALA A 275 -56.40 -35.47 -40.61
CA ALA A 275 -57.45 -35.36 -41.61
C ALA A 275 -57.55 -36.57 -42.57
N GLN A 276 -56.64 -37.55 -42.47
CA GLN A 276 -56.73 -38.76 -43.29
C GLN A 276 -57.94 -39.62 -42.87
N PRO A 277 -58.72 -40.17 -43.82
CA PRO A 277 -59.85 -41.02 -43.47
C PRO A 277 -59.35 -42.29 -42.78
N LYS A 278 -59.95 -42.64 -41.63
CA LYS A 278 -59.73 -43.95 -41.02
C LYS A 278 -60.33 -45.02 -41.96
N MET A 279 -59.49 -45.89 -42.49
CA MET A 279 -59.92 -47.15 -43.09
C MET A 279 -60.55 -48.06 -42.04
#